data_AF-A0A948PS68-F1
#
_entry.id   AF-A0A948PS68-F1
#
_cell.length_a   1.000
_cell.length_b   1.000
_cell.length_c   1.000
_cell.angle_alpha   90.00
_cell.angle_beta   90.00
_cell.angle_gamma   90.00
#
_symmetry.space_group_name_H-M   'P 1'
#
loop_
_entity.id
_entity.type
_entity.pdbx_description
1 polymer ?
#
loop_
_entity_poly.entity_id
_entity_poly.type
_entity_poly.pdbx_seq_one_letter_code
_entity_poly.pdbx_strand_id
1 'polypeptide(L)'
;MDKLKLLYLAAIENNFVNSGNNFPETLLSNDVLCLDYKELYHNYGFCGAKNYIRKYINENEINSMIFLFGACEFYFDVHFFEELRKKIYVVMHTGDTAYTYDVRDQYYAQAMDLVIHSDFIVLLRLREIGI
;
A
#
# COMPACT_ATOMS: atom_id res chain seq x y z
N MET A 1 23.18 8.64 -1.45
CA MET A 1 21.83 8.06 -1.30
C MET A 1 20.87 9.22 -1.22
N ASP A 2 19.91 9.27 -2.13
CA ASP A 2 18.83 10.27 -2.03
C ASP A 2 18.07 10.05 -0.71
N LYS A 3 17.58 11.14 -0.13
CA LYS A 3 16.79 11.08 1.11
C LYS A 3 15.53 10.26 0.85
N LEU A 4 15.23 9.27 1.69
CA LEU A 4 13.98 8.51 1.61
C LEU A 4 12.80 9.46 1.79
N LYS A 5 11.87 9.43 0.84
CA LYS A 5 10.61 10.20 0.85
C LYS A 5 9.47 9.21 0.68
N LEU A 6 8.88 8.86 1.81
CA LEU A 6 7.93 7.77 1.93
C LEU A 6 6.49 8.29 1.93
N LEU A 7 5.63 7.63 1.15
CA LEU A 7 4.19 7.78 1.21
C LEU A 7 3.57 6.53 1.83
N TYR A 8 2.71 6.72 2.82
CA TYR A 8 1.85 5.67 3.36
C TYR A 8 0.43 5.84 2.83
N LEU A 9 0.00 4.89 1.99
CA LEU A 9 -1.33 4.86 1.39
C LEU A 9 -2.15 3.78 2.10
N ALA A 10 -3.14 4.17 2.87
CA ALA A 10 -3.95 3.27 3.68
C ALA A 10 -5.37 3.84 3.84
N ALA A 11 -6.31 3.03 4.30
CA ALA A 11 -7.55 3.57 4.84
C ALA A 11 -7.33 3.98 6.29
N ILE A 12 -7.52 5.26 6.59
CA ILE A 12 -7.26 5.83 7.91
C ILE A 12 -8.61 5.97 8.62
N GLU A 13 -8.92 5.06 9.53
CA GLU A 13 -10.08 5.26 10.40
C GLU A 13 -9.67 6.13 11.61
N ASN A 14 -10.57 7.01 12.05
CA ASN A 14 -10.35 7.97 13.15
C ASN A 14 -9.88 7.33 14.48
N ASN A 15 -9.99 6.01 14.60
CA ASN A 15 -9.26 5.23 15.57
C ASN A 15 -8.43 4.23 14.75
N PHE A 16 -7.10 4.35 14.76
CA PHE A 16 -6.25 3.24 14.33
C PHE A 16 -6.60 2.07 15.25
N VAL A 17 -7.52 1.20 14.81
CA VAL A 17 -7.56 -0.17 15.32
C VAL A 17 -6.13 -0.66 15.16
N ASN A 18 -5.54 -1.22 16.21
CA ASN A 18 -4.13 -1.59 16.32
C ASN A 18 -3.75 -2.71 15.33
N SER A 19 -3.97 -2.47 14.04
CA SER A 19 -3.72 -3.36 12.92
C SER A 19 -2.26 -3.16 12.56
N GLY A 20 -1.44 -4.15 12.93
CA GLY A 20 -0.01 -4.15 12.65
C GLY A 20 0.87 -3.53 13.74
N ASN A 21 0.54 -3.68 15.03
CA ASN A 21 1.44 -3.35 16.15
C ASN A 21 1.95 -1.88 16.13
N ASN A 22 1.06 -0.90 16.04
CA ASN A 22 1.39 0.53 15.98
C ASN A 22 2.23 0.96 14.74
N PHE A 23 2.27 0.16 13.66
CA PHE A 23 3.02 0.50 12.45
C PHE A 23 2.56 1.83 11.81
N PRO A 24 1.25 2.11 11.64
CA PRO A 24 0.80 3.41 11.13
C PRO A 24 1.21 4.59 12.00
N GLU A 25 1.06 4.46 13.32
CA GLU A 25 1.46 5.50 14.29
C GLU A 25 2.97 5.78 14.22
N THR A 26 3.77 4.72 14.09
CA THR A 26 5.22 4.83 13.95
C THR A 26 5.60 5.58 12.68
N LEU A 27 4.96 5.28 11.55
CA LEU A 27 5.20 6.01 10.31
C LEU A 27 4.87 7.50 10.46
N LEU A 28 3.70 7.81 11.02
CA LEU A 28 3.28 9.20 11.23
C LEU A 28 4.22 9.96 12.18
N SER A 29 4.73 9.31 13.23
CA SER A 29 5.69 9.91 14.16
C SER A 29 7.07 10.20 13.54
N ASN A 30 7.36 9.63 12.37
CA ASN A 30 8.60 9.84 11.61
C ASN A 30 8.39 10.74 10.38
N ASP A 31 7.38 11.63 10.42
CA ASP A 31 7.06 12.58 9.34
C ASP A 31 6.81 11.92 7.97
N VAL A 32 6.31 10.68 7.96
CA VAL A 32 5.91 10.00 6.73
C VAL A 32 4.62 10.63 6.20
N LEU A 33 4.62 10.97 4.92
CA LEU A 33 3.43 11.51 4.27
C LEU A 33 2.37 10.43 4.18
N CYS A 34 1.11 10.78 4.46
CA CYS A 34 0.03 9.80 4.50
C CYS A 34 -1.17 10.29 3.70
N LEU A 35 -1.79 9.38 2.94
CA LEU A 35 -3.02 9.63 2.21
C LEU A 35 -4.05 8.56 2.56
N ASP A 36 -5.25 9.00 2.91
CA ASP A 36 -6.41 8.13 3.04
C ASP A 36 -7.03 7.86 1.66
N TYR A 37 -6.87 6.64 1.15
CA TYR A 37 -7.47 6.32 -0.15
C TYR A 37 -9.00 6.30 -0.10
N LYS A 38 -9.66 6.03 1.04
CA LYS A 38 -11.13 6.12 1.11
C LYS A 38 -11.61 7.54 0.81
N GLU A 39 -10.93 8.52 1.39
CA GLU A 39 -11.22 9.94 1.15
C GLU A 39 -10.98 10.31 -0.31
N LEU A 40 -9.86 9.84 -0.89
CA LEU A 40 -9.57 10.08 -2.31
C LEU A 40 -10.65 9.50 -3.24
N TYR A 41 -11.12 8.28 -2.97
CA TYR A 41 -12.21 7.67 -3.73
C TYR A 41 -13.52 8.43 -3.56
N HIS A 42 -13.86 8.86 -2.34
CA HIS A 42 -15.04 9.67 -2.11
C HIS A 42 -14.98 10.99 -2.88
N ASN A 43 -13.84 11.68 -2.87
CA ASN A 43 -13.73 13.03 -3.42
C ASN A 43 -13.54 13.03 -4.95
N TYR A 44 -12.86 12.02 -5.50
CA TYR A 44 -12.40 12.04 -6.89
C TYR A 44 -12.85 10.82 -7.72
N GLY A 45 -13.45 9.81 -7.09
CA GLY A 45 -13.74 8.52 -7.72
C GLY A 45 -12.47 7.75 -8.13
N PHE A 46 -12.66 6.60 -8.78
CA PHE A 46 -11.57 5.68 -9.12
C PHE A 46 -10.47 6.31 -9.98
N CYS A 47 -10.83 6.90 -11.12
CA CYS A 47 -9.84 7.52 -12.02
C CYS A 47 -9.20 8.77 -11.42
N GLY A 48 -9.99 9.58 -10.70
CA GLY A 48 -9.51 10.80 -10.08
C GLY A 48 -8.54 10.52 -8.94
N ALA A 49 -8.81 9.52 -8.09
CA ALA A 49 -7.92 9.09 -7.03
C ALA A 49 -6.54 8.65 -7.57
N LYS A 50 -6.51 7.84 -8.64
CA LYS A 50 -5.25 7.44 -9.29
C LYS A 50 -4.47 8.64 -9.82
N ASN A 51 -5.14 9.60 -10.47
CA ASN A 51 -4.49 10.80 -10.98
C ASN A 51 -3.96 11.70 -9.86
N TYR A 52 -4.73 11.82 -8.78
CA TYR A 52 -4.32 12.55 -7.59
C TYR A 52 -3.04 11.95 -7.00
N ILE A 53 -3.00 10.63 -6.78
CA ILE A 53 -1.83 9.96 -6.20
C ILE A 53 -0.58 10.16 -7.08
N ARG A 54 -0.70 10.00 -8.41
CA ARG A 54 0.42 10.24 -9.33
C ARG A 54 0.94 11.68 -9.23
N LYS A 55 0.03 12.65 -9.20
CA LYS A 55 0.37 14.06 -9.07
C LYS A 55 1.07 14.31 -7.72
N TYR A 56 0.50 13.80 -6.64
CA TYR A 56 1.05 13.92 -5.29
C TYR A 56 2.46 13.33 -5.16
N ILE A 57 2.69 12.14 -5.74
CA ILE A 57 4.01 11.50 -5.79
C ILE A 57 5.04 12.40 -6.48
N ASN A 58 4.69 12.97 -7.64
CA ASN A 58 5.61 13.84 -8.38
C ASN A 58 5.87 15.17 -7.65
N GLU A 59 4.83 15.80 -7.10
CA GLU A 59 4.95 17.11 -6.43
C GLU A 59 5.74 17.04 -5.12
N ASN A 60 5.65 15.92 -4.41
CA ASN A 60 6.38 15.72 -3.15
C ASN A 60 7.71 14.97 -3.34
N GLU A 61 8.03 14.58 -4.57
CA GLU A 61 9.20 13.76 -4.93
C GLU A 61 9.26 12.45 -4.12
N ILE A 62 8.12 11.81 -3.93
CA ILE A 62 8.04 10.50 -3.26
C ILE A 62 8.87 9.50 -4.07
N ASN A 63 9.73 8.74 -3.39
CA ASN A 63 10.54 7.69 -4.00
C ASN A 63 10.20 6.28 -3.49
N SER A 64 9.36 6.18 -2.47
CA SER A 64 8.83 4.90 -1.98
C SER A 64 7.40 5.06 -1.48
N MET A 65 6.57 4.06 -1.72
CA MET A 65 5.20 4.01 -1.22
C MET A 65 4.95 2.69 -0.51
N ILE A 66 4.34 2.74 0.67
CA ILE A 66 3.77 1.58 1.35
C ILE A 66 2.27 1.65 1.20
N PHE A 67 1.69 0.60 0.64
CA PHE A 67 0.26 0.43 0.49
C PHE A 67 -0.25 -0.63 1.46
N LEU A 68 -1.14 -0.25 2.38
CA LEU A 68 -1.85 -1.18 3.25
C LEU A 68 -3.27 -1.36 2.73
N PHE A 69 -3.62 -2.60 2.39
CA PHE A 69 -4.94 -2.94 1.87
C PHE A 69 -5.94 -3.23 3.00
N GLY A 70 -7.13 -2.62 2.93
CA GLY A 70 -8.27 -2.96 3.80
C GLY A 70 -9.16 -4.05 3.20
N ALA A 71 -9.59 -5.03 4.01
CA ALA A 71 -10.24 -6.26 3.53
C ALA A 71 -11.54 -6.04 2.72
N CYS A 72 -12.26 -4.94 2.94
CA CYS A 72 -13.60 -4.69 2.39
C CYS A 72 -13.74 -3.35 1.65
N GLU A 73 -12.66 -2.86 1.05
CA GLU A 73 -12.57 -1.45 0.66
C GLU A 73 -12.32 -1.24 -0.83
N PHE A 74 -12.29 0.02 -1.24
CA PHE A 74 -11.94 0.42 -2.60
C PHE A 74 -10.60 -0.17 -3.02
N TYR A 75 -10.53 -0.63 -4.26
CA TYR A 75 -9.34 -1.27 -4.80
C TYR A 75 -8.79 -0.47 -5.97
N PHE A 76 -7.46 -0.36 -6.07
CA PHE A 76 -6.76 0.09 -7.27
C PHE A 76 -6.47 -1.11 -8.15
N ASP A 77 -6.51 -1.01 -9.47
CA ASP A 77 -6.10 -2.12 -10.33
C ASP A 77 -4.58 -2.35 -10.28
N VAL A 78 -4.11 -3.57 -10.61
CA VAL A 78 -2.67 -3.89 -10.60
C VAL A 78 -1.86 -3.07 -11.60
N HIS A 79 -2.45 -2.67 -12.74
CA HIS A 79 -1.74 -1.86 -13.73
C HIS A 79 -1.36 -0.50 -13.18
N PHE A 80 -2.17 0.07 -12.27
CA PHE A 80 -1.79 1.28 -11.54
C PHE A 80 -0.48 1.10 -10.76
N PHE A 81 -0.32 -0.01 -10.04
CA PHE A 81 0.91 -0.30 -9.30
C PHE A 81 2.08 -0.64 -10.23
N GLU A 82 1.85 -1.35 -11.33
CA GLU A 82 2.86 -1.61 -12.37
C GLU A 82 3.38 -0.33 -13.03
N GLU A 83 2.53 0.68 -13.18
CA GLU A 83 2.93 2.00 -13.66
C GLU A 83 3.74 2.76 -12.61
N LEU A 84 3.34 2.70 -11.33
CA LEU A 84 4.03 3.37 -10.24
C LEU A 84 5.42 2.78 -9.99
N ARG A 85 5.56 1.44 -9.99
CA ARG A 85 6.85 0.77 -9.73
C ARG A 85 7.96 1.09 -10.73
N LYS A 86 7.59 1.59 -11.92
CA LYS A 86 8.55 2.10 -12.91
C LYS A 86 9.20 3.42 -12.48
N LYS A 87 8.68 4.08 -11.44
CA LYS A 87 9.10 5.41 -10.98
C LYS A 87 9.50 5.45 -9.51
N ILE A 88 8.83 4.68 -8.67
CA ILE A 88 9.05 4.64 -7.23
C ILE A 88 9.11 3.19 -6.76
N TYR A 89 9.68 2.95 -5.58
CA TYR A 89 9.63 1.62 -4.97
C TYR A 89 8.27 1.40 -4.32
N VAL A 90 7.54 0.35 -4.70
CA VAL A 90 6.19 0.06 -4.21
C VAL A 90 6.20 -1.15 -3.29
N VAL A 91 5.76 -0.93 -2.06
CA VAL A 91 5.68 -1.94 -1.01
C VAL A 91 4.22 -2.21 -0.69
N MET A 92 3.83 -3.49 -0.66
CA MET A 92 2.56 -3.92 -0.11
C MET A 92 2.75 -4.37 1.33
N HIS A 93 1.99 -3.79 2.24
CA HIS A 93 1.86 -4.27 3.61
C HIS A 93 0.51 -5.00 3.72
N THR A 94 0.57 -6.24 4.18
CA THR A 94 -0.62 -7.07 4.40
C THR A 94 -0.97 -7.06 5.88
N GLY A 95 -2.26 -6.82 6.18
CA GLY A 95 -2.78 -6.86 7.54
C GLY A 95 -3.08 -8.29 8.01
N ASP A 96 -3.94 -8.42 9.02
CA ASP A 96 -4.40 -9.73 9.54
C ASP A 96 -5.28 -10.45 8.51
N THR A 97 -4.65 -11.13 7.58
CA THR A 97 -5.25 -12.04 6.59
C THR A 97 -5.48 -13.41 7.24
N ALA A 98 -5.97 -13.42 8.49
CA ALA A 98 -5.87 -14.53 9.44
C ALA A 98 -6.49 -15.87 8.98
N TYR A 99 -7.19 -15.91 7.84
CA TYR A 99 -7.81 -17.13 7.33
C TYR A 99 -7.57 -17.43 5.84
N THR A 100 -7.02 -16.50 5.06
CA THR A 100 -6.66 -16.75 3.66
C THR A 100 -5.67 -15.71 3.20
N TYR A 101 -4.47 -16.16 2.85
CA TYR A 101 -3.71 -15.52 1.78
C TYR A 101 -4.59 -15.57 0.52
N ASP A 102 -5.38 -14.51 0.34
CA ASP A 102 -6.46 -14.43 -0.63
C ASP A 102 -5.87 -14.36 -2.05
N VAL A 103 -6.61 -14.84 -3.04
CA VAL A 103 -6.29 -14.66 -4.47
C VAL A 103 -6.00 -13.19 -4.77
N ARG A 104 -6.67 -12.29 -4.05
CA ARG A 104 -6.41 -10.86 -4.09
C ARG A 104 -4.98 -10.50 -3.71
N ASP A 105 -4.46 -10.99 -2.59
CA ASP A 105 -3.14 -10.61 -2.10
C ASP A 105 -2.04 -11.17 -3.03
N GLN A 106 -2.25 -12.39 -3.57
CA GLN A 106 -1.43 -12.96 -4.64
C GLN A 106 -1.43 -12.11 -5.92
N TYR A 107 -2.61 -11.62 -6.29
CA TYR A 107 -2.77 -10.80 -7.48
C TYR A 107 -2.04 -9.46 -7.35
N TYR A 108 -2.18 -8.78 -6.21
CA TYR A 108 -1.46 -7.53 -5.97
C TYR A 108 0.03 -7.70 -5.81
N ALA A 109 0.48 -8.75 -5.11
CA ALA A 109 1.89 -9.00 -4.85
C ALA A 109 2.74 -8.98 -6.15
N GLN A 110 2.19 -9.47 -7.27
CA GLN A 110 2.87 -9.50 -8.57
C GLN A 110 3.23 -8.10 -9.10
N ALA A 111 2.48 -7.08 -8.70
CA ALA A 111 2.68 -5.69 -9.12
C ALA A 111 3.52 -4.86 -8.14
N MET A 112 4.13 -5.49 -7.13
CA MET A 112 4.88 -4.82 -6.06
C MET A 112 6.38 -5.14 -6.15
N ASP A 113 7.22 -4.29 -5.55
CA ASP A 113 8.66 -4.54 -5.43
C ASP A 113 9.01 -5.28 -4.12
N LEU A 114 8.15 -5.16 -3.11
CA LEU A 114 8.26 -5.86 -1.83
C LEU A 114 6.88 -6.15 -1.25
N VAL A 115 6.71 -7.33 -0.64
CA VAL A 115 5.53 -7.71 0.12
C VAL A 115 5.95 -7.94 1.58
N ILE A 116 5.32 -7.22 2.50
CA ILE A 116 5.51 -7.36 3.94
C ILE A 116 4.29 -8.10 4.51
N HIS A 117 4.55 -9.24 5.16
CA HIS A 117 3.56 -10.05 5.86
C HIS A 117 4.09 -10.45 7.24
N SER A 118 3.19 -10.57 8.21
CA SER A 118 3.49 -11.02 9.57
C SER A 118 3.59 -12.54 9.74
N ASP A 119 3.30 -13.32 8.70
CA ASP A 119 3.16 -14.79 8.76
C ASP A 119 4.09 -15.47 7.76
N PHE A 120 4.91 -16.40 8.25
CA PHE A 120 5.86 -17.15 7.45
C PHE A 120 5.18 -18.11 6.45
N ILE A 121 3.93 -18.53 6.70
CA ILE A 121 3.20 -19.41 5.78
C ILE A 121 2.95 -18.69 4.45
N VAL A 122 2.70 -17.37 4.49
CA VAL A 122 2.49 -16.56 3.29
C VAL A 122 3.74 -16.49 2.42
N LEU A 123 4.93 -16.49 3.02
CA LEU A 123 6.18 -16.55 2.26
C LEU A 123 6.26 -17.81 1.38
N LEU A 124 5.79 -18.95 1.88
CA LEU A 124 5.77 -20.19 1.08
C LEU A 124 4.80 -20.07 -0.10
N ARG A 125 3.64 -19.44 0.10
CA ARG A 125 2.64 -19.21 -0.96
C ARG A 125 3.09 -18.19 -2.01
N LEU A 126 3.76 -17.12 -1.60
CA LEU A 126 4.39 -16.16 -2.51
C LEU A 126 5.41 -16.84 -3.43
N ARG A 127 6.22 -17.75 -2.87
CA ARG A 127 7.20 -18.53 -3.64
C ARG A 127 6.55 -19.47 -4.66
N GLU A 128 5.37 -20.03 -4.37
CA GLU A 128 4.62 -20.86 -5.32
C GLU A 128 4.26 -20.09 -6.61
N ILE A 129 4.11 -18.76 -6.51
CA ILE A 129 3.80 -17.87 -7.65
C ILE A 129 5.02 -17.08 -8.15
N GLY A 130 6.22 -17.40 -7.66
CA GLY A 130 7.48 -16.80 -8.12
C GLY A 130 7.81 -15.42 -7.56
N ILE A 131 7.24 -15.06 -6.40
CA ILE A 131 7.52 -13.81 -5.66
C ILE A 131 8.42 -14.10 -4.45
#